data_AF-A3Z2Q1-F1
#
_entry.id   AF-A3Z2Q1-F1
#
_cell.length_a   1.000
_cell.length_b   1.000
_cell.length_c   1.000
_cell.angle_alpha   90.00
_cell.angle_beta   90.00
_cell.angle_gamma   90.00
#
_symmetry.space_group_name_H-M   'P 1'
#
loop_
_entity.id
_entity.type
_entity.pdbx_description
1 polymer ?
#
loop_
_entity_poly.entity_id
_entity_poly.type
_entity_poly.pdbx_seq_one_letter_code
_entity_poly.pdbx_strand_id
1 'polypeptide(L)' 'DAGTYVAGFSQMRNDGCAPRDMSPQALTSYNQLLDYVINSLG' A
#
# COMPACT_ATOMS: atom_id res chain seq x y z
N ASP A 1 -0.59 18.31 4.10
CA ASP A 1 0.10 18.30 2.80
C ASP A 1 -0.12 16.94 2.14
N ALA A 2 -0.25 16.87 0.81
CA ALA A 2 -0.43 15.61 0.09
C ALA A 2 0.72 14.63 0.38
N GLY A 3 1.94 15.15 0.57
CA GLY A 3 3.12 14.36 0.97
C GLY A 3 2.95 13.59 2.28
N THR A 4 2.17 14.10 3.24
CA THR A 4 1.88 13.38 4.50
C THR A 4 1.06 12.12 4.25
N TYR A 5 0.08 12.18 3.34
CA TYR A 5 -0.76 11.04 2.99
C TYR A 5 0.02 10.03 2.15
N VAL A 6 0.82 10.49 1.18
CA VAL A 6 1.71 9.65 0.38
C VAL A 6 2.67 8.87 1.27
N ALA A 7 3.29 9.51 2.27
CA ALA A 7 4.18 8.85 3.21
C ALA A 7 3.48 7.75 4.03
N GLY A 8 2.28 8.02 4.55
CA GLY A 8 1.49 7.06 5.30
C GLY A 8 1.10 5.82 4.48
N PHE A 9 0.57 6.03 3.26
CA PHE A 9 0.21 4.92 2.38
C PHE A 9 1.43 4.13 1.90
N SER A 10 2.57 4.80 1.66
CA SER A 10 3.83 4.15 1.30
C SER A 10 4.33 3.24 2.41
N GLN A 11 4.21 3.66 3.67
CA GLN A 11 4.54 2.81 4.82
C GLN A 11 3.65 1.57 4.87
N MET A 12 2.31 1.75 4.80
CA MET A 12 1.36 0.64 4.79
C MET A 12 1.59 -0.36 3.65
N ARG A 13 1.98 0.14 2.47
CA ARG A 13 2.29 -0.63 1.27
C ARG A 13 3.54 -1.51 1.43
N ASN A 14 4.49 -1.09 2.26
CA ASN A 14 5.76 -1.79 2.49
C ASN A 14 5.71 -2.71 3.72
N ASP A 15 4.76 -2.51 4.63
CA ASP A 15 4.63 -3.31 5.86
C ASP A 15 3.90 -4.64 5.68
N GLY A 16 3.01 -4.74 4.67
CA GLY A 16 2.24 -5.96 4.44
C GLY A 16 3.13 -7.14 4.05
N CYS A 17 2.95 -8.28 4.73
CA CYS A 17 3.72 -9.49 4.45
C CYS A 17 2.84 -10.75 4.35
N ALA A 18 3.19 -11.62 3.40
CA ALA A 18 2.60 -12.94 3.26
C ALA A 18 3.66 -14.00 3.66
N PRO A 19 3.28 -15.08 4.36
CA PRO A 19 1.92 -15.53 4.65
C PRO A 19 1.32 -15.01 5.98
N ARG A 20 2.03 -14.14 6.72
CA ARG A 20 1.64 -13.73 8.07
C ARG A 20 0.31 -12.98 8.11
N ASP A 21 0.15 -11.97 7.26
CA ASP A 21 -1.00 -11.05 7.34
C ASP A 21 -2.14 -11.51 6.42
N MET A 22 -1.78 -12.11 5.28
CA MET A 22 -2.73 -12.59 4.26
C MET A 22 -2.05 -13.51 3.24
N SER A 23 -2.84 -14.04 2.30
CA SER A 23 -2.31 -14.80 1.16
C SER A 23 -1.48 -13.92 0.22
N PRO A 24 -0.51 -14.49 -0.53
CA PRO A 24 0.30 -13.71 -1.48
C PRO A 24 -0.54 -12.91 -2.49
N GLN A 25 -1.62 -13.50 -3.02
CA GLN A 25 -2.49 -12.88 -4.01
C GLN A 25 -3.34 -11.74 -3.41
N ALA A 26 -3.79 -11.90 -2.15
CA ALA A 26 -4.45 -10.83 -1.44
C ALA A 26 -3.50 -9.65 -1.20
N LEU A 27 -2.25 -9.94 -0.79
CA LEU A 27 -1.23 -8.90 -0.60
C LEU A 27 -0.93 -8.16 -1.91
N THR A 28 -0.83 -8.86 -3.05
CA THR A 28 -0.69 -8.22 -4.36
C THR A 28 -1.83 -7.25 -4.65
N SER A 29 -3.08 -7.65 -4.42
CA SER A 29 -4.25 -6.81 -4.72
C SER A 29 -4.34 -5.60 -3.79
N TYR A 30 -4.09 -5.80 -2.50
CA TYR A 30 -4.01 -4.72 -1.51
C TYR A 30 -2.96 -3.68 -1.89
N ASN A 31 -1.77 -4.17 -2.25
CA ASN A 31 -0.65 -3.34 -2.67
C ASN A 31 -0.94 -2.54 -3.94
N GLN A 32 -1.61 -3.14 -4.94
CA GLN A 32 -2.02 -2.44 -6.15
C GLN A 32 -2.99 -1.28 -5.88
N LEU A 33 -3.93 -1.45 -4.94
CA LEU A 33 -4.87 -0.39 -4.58
C LEU A 33 -4.18 0.76 -3.82
N LEU A 34 -3.22 0.44 -2.94
CA LEU A 34 -2.40 1.46 -2.29
C LEU A 34 -1.55 2.23 -3.30
N ASP A 35 -0.91 1.54 -4.25
CA ASP A 35 -0.14 2.15 -5.32
C ASP A 35 -1.02 3.10 -6.17
N TYR A 36 -2.27 2.70 -6.47
CA TYR A 36 -3.22 3.57 -7.16
C TYR A 36 -3.55 4.86 -6.38
N VAL A 37 -3.80 4.74 -5.07
CA VAL A 37 -4.08 5.91 -4.22
C VAL A 37 -2.88 6.83 -4.12
N ILE A 38 -1.68 6.28 -3.90
CA ILE A 38 -0.42 7.03 -3.85
C ILE A 38 -0.23 7.85 -5.14
N ASN A 39 -0.35 7.20 -6.29
CA ASN A 39 -0.20 7.86 -7.60
C ASN A 39 -1.30 8.90 -7.88
N SER A 40 -2.47 8.76 -7.28
CA SER A 40 -3.57 9.72 -7.42
C SER A 40 -3.39 10.99 -6.59
N LEU A 41 -2.50 10.96 -5.59
CA LEU A 41 -2.26 12.07 -4.66
C LEU A 41 -1.12 13.01 -5.09
N GLY A 42 -0.34 12.66 -6.12
CA GLY A 42 0.67 13.52 -6.73
C GLY A 42 2.10 13.03 -6.57
#